data_AF-A0AAE1LSR7-F1
#
_entry.id   AF-A0AAE1LSR7-F1
#
_cell.length_a   1.000
_cell.length_b   1.000
_cell.length_c   1.000
_cell.angle_alpha   90.00
_cell.angle_beta   90.00
_cell.angle_gamma   90.00
#
_symmetry.space_group_name_H-M   'P 1'
#
loop_
_entity.id
_entity.type
_entity.pdbx_description
1 polymer ?
#
loop_
_entity_poly.entity_id
_entity_poly.type
_entity_poly.pdbx_seq_one_letter_code
_entity_poly.pdbx_strand_id
1 'polypeptide(L)'
;MPLFSNKFSPKKIPGRKTDPNLSRVVDLSDSQEFGTDIGPIKLRLGDQEAVFDNGQWIPETGPASGRHKENEKLRQAIKRLEDENSMLKLRAEILLDMVSWFKT
;
A
#
# COMPACT_ATOMS: atom_id res chain seq x y z
N MET A 1 54.19 -40.18 -27.96
CA MET A 1 53.39 -39.61 -26.86
C MET A 1 54.29 -39.59 -25.62
N PRO A 2 54.42 -38.49 -24.87
CA PRO A 2 53.35 -37.58 -24.45
C PRO A 2 53.29 -36.28 -25.27
N LEU A 3 52.07 -35.98 -25.72
CA LEU A 3 51.60 -34.64 -26.07
C LEU A 3 51.33 -33.87 -24.77
N PHE A 4 51.25 -32.53 -24.86
CA PHE A 4 50.90 -31.58 -23.80
C PHE A 4 52.08 -31.12 -22.92
N SER A 5 52.73 -30.06 -23.39
CA SER A 5 53.43 -29.15 -22.48
C SER A 5 52.39 -28.34 -21.71
N ASN A 6 52.34 -28.51 -20.40
CA ASN A 6 51.42 -27.76 -19.55
C ASN A 6 51.97 -26.33 -19.36
N LYS A 7 51.59 -25.41 -20.27
CA LYS A 7 51.89 -23.97 -20.16
C LYS A 7 50.64 -23.13 -19.83
N PHE A 8 49.65 -23.73 -19.17
CA PHE A 8 48.53 -22.95 -18.66
C PHE A 8 48.82 -22.50 -17.22
N SER A 9 49.39 -21.31 -17.08
CA SER A 9 49.33 -20.54 -15.83
C SER A 9 48.19 -19.52 -15.97
N PRO A 10 47.00 -19.78 -15.39
CA PRO A 10 45.91 -18.82 -15.47
C PRO A 10 46.36 -17.50 -14.84
N LYS A 11 46.26 -16.41 -15.61
CA LYS A 11 46.57 -15.06 -15.11
C LYS A 11 45.70 -14.79 -13.88
N LYS A 12 46.32 -14.36 -12.77
CA LYS A 12 45.58 -13.92 -11.59
C LYS A 12 44.62 -12.82 -12.02
N ILE A 13 43.32 -13.08 -11.86
CA ILE A 13 42.27 -12.11 -12.11
C ILE A 13 42.57 -10.91 -11.19
N PRO A 14 42.74 -9.69 -11.72
CA PRO A 14 42.90 -8.52 -10.87
C PRO A 14 41.74 -8.48 -9.89
N GLY A 15 42.05 -8.40 -8.58
CA GLY A 15 41.02 -8.31 -7.55
C GLY A 15 40.06 -7.19 -7.93
N ARG A 16 38.77 -7.53 -8.01
CA ARG A 16 37.71 -6.56 -8.28
C ARG A 16 37.86 -5.46 -7.24
N LYS A 17 38.32 -4.27 -7.65
CA LYS A 17 38.24 -3.09 -6.81
C LYS A 17 36.75 -2.82 -6.65
N THR A 18 36.17 -3.29 -5.56
CA THR A 18 34.92 -2.73 -5.08
C THR A 18 35.25 -1.28 -4.79
N ASP A 19 34.78 -0.36 -5.63
CA ASP A 19 34.87 1.06 -5.31
C ASP A 19 34.24 1.25 -3.93
N PRO A 20 35.01 1.68 -2.90
CA PRO A 20 34.44 1.98 -1.59
C PRO A 20 33.54 3.22 -1.66
N ASN A 21 33.46 3.90 -2.80
CA ASN A 21 32.63 5.09 -3.05
C ASN A 21 31.13 4.78 -3.25
N LEU A 22 30.65 3.63 -2.75
CA LEU A 22 29.22 3.49 -2.41
C LEU A 22 28.89 4.18 -1.08
N SER A 23 29.90 4.66 -0.33
CA SER A 23 29.72 5.77 0.60
C SER A 23 29.64 7.09 -0.20
N ARG A 24 28.56 7.26 -0.96
CA ARG A 24 28.08 8.59 -1.31
C ARG A 24 28.05 9.34 0.03
N VAL A 25 28.68 10.50 0.09
CA VAL A 25 28.51 11.43 1.21
C VAL A 25 27.01 11.70 1.28
N VAL A 26 26.34 10.94 2.14
CA VAL A 26 24.99 11.25 2.60
C VAL A 26 25.23 12.39 3.55
N ASP A 27 24.86 13.59 3.12
CA ASP A 27 24.89 14.76 3.98
C ASP A 27 24.20 14.39 5.30
N LEU A 28 24.86 14.66 6.42
CA LEU A 28 24.36 14.29 7.75
C LEU A 28 23.04 15.00 8.11
N SER A 29 22.50 15.84 7.23
CA SER A 29 21.12 16.35 7.30
C SER A 29 20.06 15.26 7.09
N ASP A 30 20.37 14.16 6.39
CA ASP A 30 19.43 13.08 6.10
C ASP A 30 19.45 11.98 7.17
N SER A 31 20.26 12.13 8.22
CA SER A 31 20.30 11.19 9.35
C SER A 31 19.01 11.18 10.19
N GLN A 32 18.15 12.20 10.04
CA GLN A 32 16.80 12.23 10.60
C GLN A 32 15.85 11.26 9.86
N GLU A 33 16.13 10.90 8.60
CA GLU A 33 15.28 10.03 7.77
C GLU A 33 15.44 8.53 8.09
N PHE A 34 16.48 8.15 8.83
CA PHE A 34 16.73 6.76 9.26
C PHE A 34 16.26 6.50 10.70
N GLY A 35 15.38 7.34 11.25
CA GLY A 35 14.67 7.04 12.47
C GLY A 35 13.81 5.79 12.31
N THR A 36 13.71 4.97 13.36
CA THR A 36 12.76 3.83 13.42
C THR A 36 11.30 4.28 13.27
N ASP A 37 11.05 5.59 13.31
CA ASP A 37 9.76 6.22 13.10
C ASP A 37 9.64 6.66 11.63
N ILE A 38 9.55 5.67 10.74
CA ILE A 38 9.18 5.90 9.34
C ILE A 38 7.71 6.31 9.38
N GLY A 39 7.49 7.63 9.34
CA GLY A 39 6.14 8.21 9.23
C GLY A 39 5.34 7.65 8.05
N PRO A 40 4.07 8.05 7.89
CA PRO A 40 3.21 7.52 6.84
C PRO A 40 3.88 7.67 5.46
N ILE A 41 3.90 6.58 4.68
CA ILE A 41 4.59 6.55 3.39
C ILE A 41 3.86 7.50 2.44
N LYS A 42 4.56 8.53 1.96
CA LYS A 42 4.01 9.51 1.01
C LYS A 42 4.61 9.32 -0.37
N LEU A 43 3.76 9.32 -1.40
CA LEU A 43 4.13 9.34 -2.81
C LEU A 43 3.87 10.75 -3.35
N ARG A 44 4.89 11.37 -3.95
CA ARG A 44 4.76 12.63 -4.67
C ARG A 44 5.12 12.41 -6.14
N LEU A 45 4.16 12.66 -7.02
CA LEU A 45 4.35 12.56 -8.47
C LEU A 45 3.93 13.88 -9.12
N GLY A 46 4.92 14.76 -9.34
CA GLY A 46 4.68 16.13 -9.81
C GLY A 46 3.81 16.91 -8.81
N ASP A 47 2.65 17.38 -9.27
CA ASP A 47 1.70 18.14 -8.47
C ASP A 47 0.68 17.25 -7.73
N GLN A 48 0.85 15.92 -7.74
CA GLN A 48 -0.01 14.98 -7.04
C GLN A 48 0.71 14.39 -5.84
N GLU A 49 0.02 14.32 -4.71
CA GLU A 49 0.50 13.71 -3.47
C GLU A 49 -0.49 12.66 -3.01
N ALA A 50 0.00 11.50 -2.57
CA ALA A 50 -0.80 10.43 -2.01
C ALA A 50 -0.10 9.83 -0.78
N VAL A 51 -0.88 9.38 0.20
CA VAL A 51 -0.41 8.74 1.43
C VAL A 51 -0.83 7.28 1.41
N PHE A 52 0.08 6.38 1.73
CA PHE A 52 -0.26 4.98 1.93
C PHE A 52 -0.79 4.78 3.35
N ASP A 53 -2.04 4.37 3.46
CA ASP A 53 -2.69 4.06 4.73
C ASP A 53 -3.53 2.79 4.58
N ASN A 54 -3.47 1.92 5.59
CA ASN A 54 -4.24 0.67 5.66
C ASN A 54 -4.21 -0.20 4.39
N GLY A 55 -3.08 -0.25 3.68
CA GLY A 55 -2.93 -1.05 2.46
C GLY A 55 -3.38 -0.36 1.17
N GLN A 56 -3.79 0.91 1.22
CA GLN A 56 -4.30 1.66 0.07
C GLN A 56 -3.60 3.01 -0.08
N TRP A 57 -3.51 3.50 -1.31
CA TRP A 57 -3.01 4.85 -1.60
C TRP A 57 -4.17 5.84 -1.57
N ILE A 58 -4.14 6.75 -0.60
CA ILE A 58 -5.10 7.83 -0.41
C ILE A 58 -4.55 9.10 -1.08
N PRO A 59 -5.16 9.59 -2.16
CA PRO A 59 -4.73 10.83 -2.81
C PRO A 59 -5.07 12.06 -1.96
N GLU A 60 -4.05 12.81 -1.54
CA GLU A 60 -4.16 14.06 -0.77
C GLU A 60 -4.37 15.26 -1.69
N THR A 61 -3.66 15.32 -2.82
CA THR A 61 -3.70 16.45 -3.76
C THR A 61 -4.08 16.01 -5.16
N GLY A 62 -4.76 16.90 -5.89
CA GLY A 62 -5.11 16.71 -7.30
C GLY A 62 -6.55 16.23 -7.54
N PRO A 63 -6.94 16.06 -8.81
CA PRO A 63 -8.31 15.68 -9.19
C PRO A 63 -8.72 14.29 -8.65
N ALA A 64 -7.74 13.41 -8.38
CA ALA A 64 -7.98 12.11 -7.77
C ALA A 64 -8.44 12.20 -6.30
N SER A 65 -8.01 13.22 -5.56
CA SER A 65 -8.38 13.41 -4.14
C SER A 65 -9.88 13.64 -3.95
N GLY A 66 -10.47 14.54 -4.77
CA GLY A 66 -11.91 14.79 -4.74
C GLY A 66 -12.74 13.54 -5.03
N ARG A 67 -12.32 12.76 -6.05
CA ARG A 67 -12.97 11.50 -6.44
C ARG A 67 -12.86 10.43 -5.34
N HIS A 68 -11.71 10.33 -4.67
CA HIS A 68 -11.51 9.39 -3.57
C HIS A 68 -12.45 9.71 -2.39
N LYS A 69 -12.49 10.98 -1.98
CA LYS A 69 -13.38 11.44 -0.90
C LYS A 69 -14.86 11.24 -1.21
N GLU A 70 -15.27 11.47 -2.45
CA GLU A 70 -16.64 11.19 -2.89
C GLU A 70 -16.94 9.69 -2.86
N ASN A 71 -16.01 8.86 -3.37
CA ASN A 71 -16.17 7.41 -3.36
C ASN A 71 -16.30 6.86 -1.93
N GLU A 72 -15.53 7.39 -0.99
CA GLU A 72 -15.61 7.02 0.43
C GLU A 72 -16.96 7.39 1.04
N LYS A 73 -17.47 8.61 0.77
CA LYS A 73 -18.82 9.01 1.19
C LYS A 73 -19.90 8.09 0.61
N LEU A 74 -19.79 7.73 -0.66
CA LEU A 74 -20.73 6.82 -1.32
C LEU A 74 -20.70 5.43 -0.68
N ARG A 75 -19.51 4.91 -0.34
CA ARG A 75 -19.37 3.63 0.38
C ARG A 75 -20.04 3.67 1.75
N GLN A 76 -19.85 4.75 2.50
CA GLN A 76 -20.52 4.94 3.79
C GLN A 76 -22.04 5.00 3.63
N ALA A 77 -22.54 5.70 2.60
CA ALA A 77 -23.97 5.78 2.31
C ALA A 77 -24.57 4.41 1.94
N ILE A 78 -23.87 3.63 1.09
CA ILE A 78 -24.28 2.27 0.74
C ILE A 78 -24.40 1.41 2.00
N LYS A 79 -23.36 1.37 2.84
CA LYS A 79 -23.37 0.60 4.08
C LYS A 79 -24.54 0.98 4.99
N ARG A 80 -24.77 2.28 5.17
CA ARG A 80 -25.90 2.79 5.96
C ARG A 80 -27.25 2.32 5.40
N LEU A 81 -27.43 2.39 4.08
CA LEU A 81 -28.67 1.96 3.43
C LEU A 81 -28.86 0.44 3.50
N GLU A 82 -27.77 -0.34 3.42
CA GLU A 82 -27.80 -1.79 3.61
C GLU A 82 -28.23 -2.16 5.03
N ASP A 83 -27.66 -1.49 6.04
CA ASP A 83 -28.02 -1.69 7.45
C ASP A 83 -29.50 -1.33 7.72
N GLU A 84 -29.97 -0.20 7.16
CA GLU A 84 -31.37 0.22 7.27
C GLU A 84 -32.31 -0.76 6.57
N ASN A 85 -31.96 -1.23 5.38
CA ASN A 85 -32.73 -2.22 4.64
C ASN A 85 -32.85 -3.54 5.41
N SER A 86 -31.73 -4.02 5.97
CA SER A 86 -31.70 -5.22 6.81
C SER A 86 -32.62 -5.08 8.02
N MET A 87 -32.57 -3.93 8.71
CA MET A 87 -33.44 -3.66 9.85
C MET A 87 -34.92 -3.60 9.46
N LEU A 88 -35.25 -2.95 8.34
CA LEU A 88 -36.63 -2.85 7.87
C LEU A 88 -37.21 -4.22 7.51
N LYS A 89 -36.41 -5.09 6.88
CA LYS A 89 -36.81 -6.48 6.60
C LYS A 89 -37.13 -7.23 7.88
N LEU A 90 -36.24 -7.16 8.87
CA LEU A 90 -36.44 -7.79 10.18
C LEU A 90 -37.71 -7.28 10.88
N ARG A 91 -37.96 -5.97 10.84
CA ARG A 91 -39.20 -5.38 11.38
C ARG A 91 -40.43 -5.89 10.65
N ALA A 92 -40.38 -5.99 9.32
CA ALA A 92 -41.49 -6.49 8.51
C ALA A 92 -41.78 -7.97 8.80
N GLU A 93 -40.75 -8.81 8.91
CA GLU A 93 -40.88 -10.23 9.28
C GLU A 93 -41.55 -10.39 10.64
N ILE A 94 -41.09 -9.67 11.67
CA ILE A 94 -41.69 -9.71 13.01
C ILE A 94 -43.16 -9.31 12.98
N LEU A 95 -43.51 -8.25 12.24
CA LEU A 95 -44.90 -7.80 12.12
C LEU A 95 -45.77 -8.83 11.39
N LEU A 96 -45.24 -9.46 10.34
CA LEU A 96 -45.93 -10.53 9.61
C LEU A 96 -46.16 -11.75 10.50
N ASP A 97 -45.17 -12.13 11.29
CA ASP A 97 -45.31 -13.18 12.29
C ASP A 97 -46.42 -12.81 13.28
N MET A 98 -46.36 -11.64 13.90
CA MET A 98 -47.38 -11.20 14.88
C MET A 98 -48.82 -11.28 14.34
N VAL A 99 -49.04 -10.88 13.08
CA VAL A 99 -50.36 -10.96 12.44
C VAL A 99 -50.76 -12.41 12.15
N SER A 100 -49.79 -13.26 11.78
CA SER A 100 -50.02 -14.68 11.52
C SER A 100 -50.37 -15.44 12.82
N TRP A 101 -49.69 -15.12 13.92
CA TRP A 101 -49.97 -15.65 15.26
C TRP A 101 -51.33 -15.16 15.80
N PHE A 102 -51.77 -13.94 15.48
CA PHE A 102 -53.08 -13.43 15.91
C PHE A 102 -54.27 -14.08 15.16
N LYS A 103 -54.04 -14.60 13.94
CA LYS A 103 -55.08 -15.22 13.12
C LYS A 103 -55.34 -16.70 13.40
N THR A 104 -54.52 -17.34 14.23
CA THR A 104 -54.62 -18.77 14.60
C THR A 104 -55.15 -18.90 16.02
#